data_AF-A0A938IX98-F1
#
_entry.id   AF-A0A938IX98-F1
#
_cell.length_a   1.000
_cell.length_b   1.000
_cell.length_c   1.000
_cell.angle_alpha   90.00
_cell.angle_beta   90.00
_cell.angle_gamma   90.00
#
_symmetry.space_group_name_H-M   'P 1'
#
loop_
_entity.id
_entity.type
_entity.pdbx_description
1 polymer ?
#
loop_
_entity_poly.entity_id
_entity_poly.type
_entity_poly.pdbx_seq_one_letter_code
_entity_poly.pdbx_strand_id
1 'polypeptide(L)'
;MFPRAAVLLTVTALAACLCAWPVAGRAAAAKVPAAEKAPAKPPAPTPQEEPDDGIQGEYEGHFLPAERAKPDKAFAAVIGEGAARFRVVLATEGEQPLKIELSGKAEGKTVPLTGKGGDVEWNGTVEGGKSLVAESRLGKFRLEGSFRRSPTEGQKPPAGAVVLLPFEEGKPPSLAAWANMKGEPALWPPQDDGSILVRGGNIQTRQEFGSIRLHLEFRCPYMPAARGQARGNSGVYQQSRYECQVLDSFGLAPKDNECGGIYSVSAPKTSASLPPGRWQTYDITFKAPKVADGKIVEPALMTVLHNGIEIHKDVKVDHVTTAGVGGPVKSPAPLMLQDHGNPVRFRNIWLVELKD
;
A
#
# COMPACT_ATOMS: atom_id res chain seq x y z
N MET A 1 8.14 31.10 67.78
CA MET A 1 7.17 31.68 68.72
C MET A 1 6.61 32.94 68.07
N PHE A 2 5.29 32.97 67.86
CA PHE A 2 4.47 34.11 67.38
C PHE A 2 4.65 35.39 68.24
N PRO A 3 4.22 36.61 67.85
CA PRO A 3 2.94 36.94 67.17
C PRO A 3 2.97 38.07 66.08
N ARG A 4 1.99 38.13 65.14
CA ARG A 4 0.71 38.93 65.08
C ARG A 4 0.92 40.45 65.24
N ALA A 5 0.16 41.39 64.66
CA ALA A 5 -1.06 41.51 63.82
C ALA A 5 -1.06 43.00 63.32
N ALA A 6 -1.58 43.35 62.13
CA ALA A 6 -2.95 43.86 61.89
C ALA A 6 -3.38 44.98 62.88
N VAL A 7 -3.99 46.12 62.54
CA VAL A 7 -4.81 46.53 61.38
C VAL A 7 -5.36 47.95 61.67
N LEU A 8 -5.95 48.65 60.67
CA LEU A 8 -6.97 49.74 60.78
C LEU A 8 -6.47 51.17 61.14
N LEU A 9 -7.06 52.32 60.74
CA LEU A 9 -8.25 52.71 59.97
C LEU A 9 -8.21 54.25 59.66
N THR A 10 -8.88 54.67 58.58
CA THR A 10 -9.64 55.95 58.36
C THR A 10 -8.97 57.33 58.18
N VAL A 11 -8.85 57.72 56.91
CA VAL A 11 -9.54 58.80 56.14
C VAL A 11 -10.15 60.01 56.88
N THR A 12 -9.80 61.22 56.37
CA THR A 12 -10.68 62.41 56.34
C THR A 12 -10.62 63.14 54.98
N ALA A 13 -11.79 63.68 54.62
CA ALA A 13 -12.23 64.37 53.40
C ALA A 13 -11.38 65.62 52.99
N LEU A 14 -11.16 66.00 51.72
CA LEU A 14 -11.98 66.25 50.50
C LEU A 14 -12.12 67.77 50.24
N ALA A 15 -11.54 68.26 49.14
CA ALA A 15 -12.00 69.46 48.43
C ALA A 15 -11.47 69.46 46.99
N ALA A 16 -12.40 69.49 46.05
CA ALA A 16 -12.24 69.39 44.61
C ALA A 16 -12.42 70.76 43.93
N CYS A 17 -11.95 70.87 42.69
CA CYS A 17 -12.55 71.58 41.53
C CYS A 17 -11.44 71.86 40.50
N LEU A 18 -11.60 71.78 39.19
CA LEU A 18 -12.57 71.22 38.23
C LEU A 18 -11.96 71.63 36.87
N CYS A 19 -11.95 70.76 35.86
CA CYS A 19 -12.29 71.09 34.46
C CYS A 19 -12.14 69.86 33.56
N ALA A 20 -12.99 69.84 32.53
CA ALA A 20 -13.62 68.66 31.97
C ALA A 20 -12.99 68.11 30.67
N TRP A 21 -13.44 66.90 30.34
CA TRP A 21 -13.15 66.01 29.20
C TRP A 21 -13.47 66.56 27.78
N PRO A 22 -13.04 65.84 26.73
CA PRO A 22 -13.98 64.88 26.12
C PRO A 22 -13.49 63.42 26.11
N VAL A 23 -14.47 62.56 25.88
CA VAL A 23 -14.53 61.11 26.08
C VAL A 23 -14.15 60.33 24.82
N ALA A 24 -13.64 59.11 25.07
CA ALA A 24 -13.67 57.88 24.26
C ALA A 24 -12.66 57.67 23.12
N GLY A 25 -11.79 56.70 23.36
CA GLY A 25 -11.28 55.76 22.37
C GLY A 25 -10.90 54.46 23.07
N ARG A 26 -11.63 53.37 22.80
CA ARG A 26 -11.35 52.01 23.29
C ARG A 26 -9.88 51.63 22.99
N ALA A 27 -9.10 51.34 24.01
CA ALA A 27 -7.78 50.73 23.83
C ALA A 27 -7.97 49.27 23.36
N ALA A 28 -7.45 48.97 22.17
CA ALA A 28 -7.43 47.64 21.60
C ALA A 28 -6.53 46.70 22.43
N ALA A 29 -7.01 45.49 22.68
CA ALA A 29 -6.20 44.41 23.23
C ALA A 29 -5.02 44.12 22.28
N ALA A 30 -3.80 44.21 22.79
CA ALA A 30 -2.59 43.85 22.05
C ALA A 30 -2.61 42.35 21.73
N LYS A 31 -2.59 42.01 20.43
CA LYS A 31 -2.42 40.63 19.96
C LYS A 31 -1.01 40.16 20.27
N VAL A 32 -0.91 39.04 20.98
CA VAL A 32 0.32 38.25 21.10
C VAL A 32 0.75 37.83 19.68
N PRO A 33 2.01 38.03 19.27
CA PRO A 33 2.45 37.60 17.95
C PRO A 33 2.42 36.07 17.90
N ALA A 34 1.81 35.54 16.85
CA ALA A 34 1.80 34.11 16.58
C ALA A 34 3.24 33.62 16.40
N ALA A 35 3.59 32.53 17.07
CA ALA A 35 4.85 31.83 16.84
C ALA A 35 4.99 31.51 15.34
N GLU A 36 6.04 32.03 14.73
CA GLU A 36 6.41 31.73 13.34
C GLU A 36 6.61 30.21 13.23
N LYS A 37 5.80 29.56 12.38
CA LYS A 37 5.96 28.13 12.12
C LYS A 37 7.39 27.91 11.61
N ALA A 38 8.12 27.02 12.28
CA ALA A 38 9.42 26.56 11.80
C ALA A 38 9.31 26.21 10.31
N PRO A 39 10.33 26.55 9.48
CA PRO A 39 10.30 26.26 8.06
C PRO A 39 10.04 24.77 7.86
N ALA A 40 9.07 24.46 6.99
CA ALA A 40 8.76 23.09 6.64
C ALA A 40 10.06 22.40 6.22
N LYS A 41 10.34 21.24 6.86
CA LYS A 41 11.45 20.37 6.45
C LYS A 41 11.34 20.19 4.92
N PRO A 42 12.42 20.36 4.15
CA PRO A 42 12.37 20.13 2.71
C PRO A 42 11.73 18.76 2.46
N PRO A 43 10.85 18.63 1.45
CA PRO A 43 10.20 17.36 1.17
C PRO A 43 11.29 16.29 1.09
N ALA A 44 11.07 15.18 1.79
CA ALA A 44 11.99 14.05 1.69
C ALA A 44 12.19 13.73 0.19
N PRO A 45 13.43 13.45 -0.25
CA PRO A 45 13.65 13.03 -1.62
C PRO A 45 12.70 11.86 -1.90
N THR A 46 12.00 11.92 -3.04
CA THR A 46 11.09 10.86 -3.46
C THR A 46 11.86 9.54 -3.42
N PRO A 47 11.40 8.53 -2.64
CA PRO A 47 12.00 7.21 -2.66
C PRO A 47 12.15 6.73 -4.10
N GLN A 48 13.36 6.27 -4.45
CA GLN A 48 13.67 5.79 -5.79
C GLN A 48 13.64 4.26 -5.81
N GLU A 49 13.18 3.70 -6.92
CA GLU A 49 13.31 2.27 -7.22
C GLU A 49 14.81 1.93 -7.26
N GLU A 50 15.23 0.93 -6.49
CA GLU A 50 16.59 0.38 -6.56
C GLU A 50 16.66 -0.63 -7.72
N PRO A 51 17.84 -0.84 -8.34
CA PRO A 51 18.03 -1.95 -9.27
C PRO A 51 17.72 -3.29 -8.60
N ASP A 52 17.06 -4.18 -9.33
CA ASP A 52 16.78 -5.55 -8.86
C ASP A 52 18.10 -6.28 -8.51
N ASP A 53 18.14 -6.88 -7.32
CA ASP A 53 19.29 -7.66 -6.84
C ASP A 53 19.46 -8.99 -7.62
N GLY A 54 18.43 -9.44 -8.32
CA GLY A 54 18.37 -10.71 -9.03
C GLY A 54 18.54 -11.94 -8.13
N ILE A 55 18.19 -11.82 -6.85
CA ILE A 55 18.24 -12.85 -5.79
C ILE A 55 16.85 -12.99 -5.13
N GLN A 56 16.20 -11.86 -4.82
CA GLN A 56 14.86 -11.81 -4.26
C GLN A 56 13.87 -12.49 -5.20
N GLY A 57 13.00 -13.32 -4.65
CA GLY A 57 12.02 -14.01 -5.46
C GLY A 57 11.38 -15.21 -4.77
N GLU A 58 10.63 -15.94 -5.57
CA GLU A 58 9.99 -17.18 -5.18
C GLU A 58 10.83 -18.35 -5.67
N TYR A 59 10.92 -19.40 -4.88
CA TYR A 59 11.63 -20.63 -5.22
C TYR A 59 10.71 -21.82 -4.97
N GLU A 60 10.80 -22.84 -5.81
CA GLU A 60 10.00 -24.06 -5.69
C GLU A 60 10.85 -25.31 -5.94
N GLY A 61 10.42 -26.43 -5.39
CA GLY A 61 11.12 -27.70 -5.53
C GLY A 61 10.68 -28.67 -4.45
N HIS A 62 11.66 -29.31 -3.81
CA HIS A 62 11.39 -30.41 -2.89
C HIS A 62 12.15 -30.31 -1.59
N PHE A 63 11.52 -30.85 -0.54
CA PHE A 63 12.16 -31.20 0.70
C PHE A 63 12.35 -32.72 0.77
N LEU A 64 13.58 -33.13 1.04
CA LEU A 64 14.04 -34.51 1.20
C LEU A 64 14.29 -34.77 2.69
N PRO A 65 13.35 -35.40 3.40
CA PRO A 65 13.48 -35.67 4.82
C PRO A 65 14.51 -36.74 5.10
N ALA A 66 15.08 -36.71 6.30
CA ALA A 66 16.04 -37.70 6.74
C ALA A 66 15.40 -39.07 7.02
N GLU A 67 14.18 -39.09 7.58
CA GLU A 67 13.55 -40.32 8.10
C GLU A 67 12.50 -40.95 7.18
N ARG A 68 12.15 -40.29 6.07
CA ARG A 68 11.17 -40.83 5.10
C ARG A 68 11.67 -40.69 3.67
N ALA A 69 11.41 -41.72 2.86
CA ALA A 69 11.89 -41.79 1.48
C ALA A 69 11.14 -40.86 0.51
N LYS A 70 9.88 -40.54 0.79
CA LYS A 70 9.04 -39.71 -0.09
C LYS A 70 9.40 -38.23 0.10
N PRO A 71 9.72 -37.48 -0.96
CA PRO A 71 9.89 -36.02 -0.89
C PRO A 71 8.56 -35.30 -0.63
N ASP A 72 8.63 -34.16 0.06
CA ASP A 72 7.54 -33.18 0.08
C ASP A 72 7.75 -32.12 -1.00
N LYS A 73 6.66 -31.53 -1.49
CA LYS A 73 6.74 -30.29 -2.26
C LYS A 73 7.15 -29.17 -1.31
N ALA A 74 8.03 -28.29 -1.77
CA ALA A 74 8.59 -27.23 -0.96
C ALA A 74 8.69 -25.92 -1.72
N PHE A 75 8.67 -24.83 -0.97
CA PHE A 75 8.70 -23.47 -1.49
C PHE A 75 9.59 -22.59 -0.62
N ALA A 76 10.10 -21.51 -1.20
CA ALA A 76 10.67 -20.42 -0.45
C ALA A 76 10.27 -19.06 -0.99
N ALA A 77 10.16 -18.09 -0.08
CA ALA A 77 10.25 -16.68 -0.42
C ALA A 77 11.59 -16.15 0.09
N VAL A 78 12.46 -15.71 -0.83
CA VAL A 78 13.70 -14.99 -0.52
C VAL A 78 13.37 -13.50 -0.62
N ILE A 79 13.52 -12.77 0.48
CA ILE A 79 13.06 -11.38 0.65
C ILE A 79 14.26 -10.50 0.98
N GLY A 80 14.49 -9.48 0.16
CA GLY A 80 15.53 -8.47 0.39
C GLY A 80 15.11 -7.52 1.51
N GLU A 81 16.05 -7.24 2.41
CA GLU A 81 15.86 -6.38 3.58
C GLU A 81 16.76 -5.13 3.58
N GLY A 82 17.45 -4.88 2.46
CA GLY A 82 18.39 -3.78 2.29
C GLY A 82 19.77 -4.10 2.88
N ALA A 83 20.76 -3.28 2.56
CA ALA A 83 22.16 -3.51 2.96
C ALA A 83 22.68 -4.93 2.63
N ALA A 84 22.23 -5.47 1.49
CA ALA A 84 22.50 -6.84 1.03
C ALA A 84 22.04 -7.95 1.99
N ARG A 85 21.11 -7.68 2.91
CA ARG A 85 20.53 -8.68 3.81
C ARG A 85 19.29 -9.32 3.21
N PHE A 86 19.10 -10.60 3.49
CA PHE A 86 17.98 -11.39 3.02
C PHE A 86 17.38 -12.20 4.15
N ARG A 87 16.05 -12.25 4.17
CA ARG A 87 15.25 -13.17 4.97
C ARG A 87 14.65 -14.21 4.03
N VAL A 88 14.70 -15.46 4.43
CA VAL A 88 14.25 -16.59 3.62
C VAL A 88 13.24 -17.39 4.41
N VAL A 89 12.01 -17.44 3.92
CA VAL A 89 10.94 -18.26 4.51
C VAL A 89 10.79 -19.52 3.69
N LEU A 90 11.14 -20.67 4.26
CA LEU A 90 10.98 -22.01 3.68
C LEU A 90 9.69 -22.65 4.19
N ALA A 91 8.98 -23.35 3.32
CA ALA A 91 7.79 -24.11 3.68
C ALA A 91 7.68 -25.42 2.91
N THR A 92 6.99 -26.41 3.48
CA THR A 92 6.64 -27.67 2.80
C THR A 92 5.14 -27.91 2.79
N GLU A 93 4.66 -28.59 1.74
CA GLU A 93 3.36 -29.26 1.73
C GLU A 93 3.57 -30.73 2.12
N GLY A 94 2.71 -31.26 2.99
CA GLY A 94 2.80 -32.66 3.40
C GLY A 94 2.01 -32.92 4.68
N GLU A 95 2.11 -34.15 5.18
CA GLU A 95 1.46 -34.56 6.44
C GLU A 95 2.01 -33.81 7.66
N GLN A 96 3.27 -33.38 7.59
CA GLN A 96 3.95 -32.62 8.64
C GLN A 96 4.60 -31.37 8.01
N PRO A 97 3.82 -30.32 7.72
CA PRO A 97 4.33 -29.15 7.04
C PRO A 97 5.36 -28.42 7.91
N LEU A 98 6.50 -28.10 7.32
CA LEU A 98 7.53 -27.27 7.92
C LEU A 98 7.31 -25.82 7.54
N LYS A 99 7.66 -24.91 8.46
CA LYS A 99 7.84 -23.48 8.18
C LYS A 99 9.08 -23.00 8.94
N ILE A 100 10.09 -22.56 8.19
CA ILE A 100 11.42 -22.23 8.73
C ILE A 100 11.80 -20.86 8.21
N GLU A 101 12.43 -20.05 9.07
CA GLU A 101 12.97 -18.76 8.67
C GLU A 101 14.50 -18.77 8.83
N LEU A 102 15.19 -18.47 7.72
CA LEU A 102 16.64 -18.31 7.67
C LEU A 102 16.96 -16.86 7.31
N SER A 103 18.18 -16.44 7.58
CA SER A 103 18.67 -15.13 7.18
C SER A 103 20.12 -15.20 6.71
N GLY A 104 20.52 -14.23 5.90
CA GLY A 104 21.85 -14.17 5.35
C GLY A 104 22.20 -12.77 4.83
N LYS A 105 23.48 -12.57 4.53
CA LYS A 105 23.98 -11.37 3.86
C LYS A 105 24.66 -11.81 2.57
N ALA A 106 24.34 -11.14 1.45
CA ALA A 106 24.90 -11.49 0.16
C ALA A 106 26.38 -11.13 0.06
N GLU A 107 27.12 -12.03 -0.58
CA GLU A 107 28.49 -11.89 -1.03
C GLU A 107 28.46 -12.07 -2.56
N GLY A 108 28.35 -10.94 -3.28
CA GLY A 108 28.05 -10.98 -4.72
C GLY A 108 26.64 -11.49 -4.99
N LYS A 109 26.51 -12.62 -5.69
CA LYS A 109 25.22 -13.28 -5.97
C LYS A 109 24.89 -14.41 -5.00
N THR A 110 25.83 -14.76 -4.13
CA THR A 110 25.67 -15.87 -3.19
C THR A 110 25.19 -15.33 -1.84
N VAL A 111 24.23 -16.00 -1.21
CA VAL A 111 23.74 -15.64 0.13
C VAL A 111 23.88 -16.85 1.04
N PRO A 112 24.92 -16.90 1.89
CA PRO A 112 25.01 -17.89 2.96
C PRO A 112 23.84 -17.68 3.92
N LEU A 113 23.13 -18.77 4.25
CA LEU A 113 21.95 -18.74 5.11
C LEU A 113 22.20 -19.52 6.40
N THR A 114 21.76 -18.95 7.51
CA THR A 114 21.67 -19.65 8.80
C THR A 114 20.35 -19.28 9.51
N GLY A 115 19.87 -20.17 10.37
CA GLY A 115 18.66 -19.94 11.15
C GLY A 115 18.12 -21.19 11.83
N LYS A 116 16.96 -21.05 12.46
CA LYS A 116 16.32 -22.11 13.25
C LYS A 116 14.90 -22.41 12.78
N GLY A 117 14.56 -23.69 12.77
CA GLY A 117 13.19 -24.18 12.68
C GLY A 117 12.85 -24.95 13.95
N GLY A 118 12.19 -24.30 14.91
CA GLY A 118 12.09 -24.82 16.28
C GLY A 118 13.49 -24.92 16.91
N ASP A 119 13.82 -26.07 17.49
CA ASP A 119 15.13 -26.33 18.10
C ASP A 119 16.18 -26.87 17.12
N VAL A 120 15.90 -26.84 15.81
CA VAL A 120 16.78 -27.37 14.78
C VAL A 120 17.50 -26.25 14.05
N GLU A 121 18.83 -26.32 14.03
CA GLU A 121 19.69 -25.45 13.24
C GLU A 121 19.64 -25.85 11.76
N TRP A 122 19.60 -24.85 10.89
CA TRP A 122 19.63 -24.99 9.44
C TRP A 122 20.75 -24.14 8.85
N ASN A 123 21.44 -24.70 7.87
CA ASN A 123 22.42 -23.98 7.05
C ASN A 123 22.04 -24.12 5.59
N GLY A 124 22.28 -23.08 4.81
CA GLY A 124 21.90 -23.09 3.41
C GLY A 124 22.62 -22.04 2.60
N THR A 125 22.26 -21.96 1.33
CA THR A 125 22.80 -20.98 0.40
C THR A 125 21.77 -20.68 -0.67
N VAL A 126 21.61 -19.39 -0.99
CA VAL A 126 20.95 -18.94 -2.22
C VAL A 126 22.04 -18.58 -3.23
N GLU A 127 21.91 -19.05 -4.47
CA GLU A 127 22.82 -18.73 -5.57
C GLU A 127 22.08 -17.92 -6.64
N GLY A 128 22.22 -16.60 -6.57
CA GLY A 128 21.50 -15.65 -7.41
C GLY A 128 19.99 -15.84 -7.28
N GLY A 129 19.28 -15.70 -8.39
CA GLY A 129 17.86 -16.00 -8.54
C GLY A 129 17.61 -17.42 -9.04
N LYS A 130 18.58 -18.34 -8.89
CA LYS A 130 18.59 -19.62 -9.62
C LYS A 130 18.32 -20.82 -8.74
N SER A 131 19.00 -20.93 -7.60
CA SER A 131 18.88 -22.11 -6.73
C SER A 131 18.99 -21.75 -5.27
N LEU A 132 18.30 -22.53 -4.44
CA LEU A 132 18.36 -22.47 -2.99
C LEU A 132 18.48 -23.88 -2.44
N VAL A 133 19.50 -24.08 -1.60
CA VAL A 133 19.66 -25.30 -0.81
C VAL A 133 19.67 -24.95 0.67
N ALA A 134 19.06 -25.78 1.50
CA ALA A 134 19.15 -25.67 2.95
C ALA A 134 19.08 -27.06 3.58
N GLU A 135 19.86 -27.32 4.61
CA GLU A 135 19.94 -28.63 5.25
C GLU A 135 20.02 -28.56 6.77
N SER A 136 19.53 -29.61 7.39
CA SER A 136 19.61 -29.88 8.82
C SER A 136 19.55 -31.37 9.09
N ARG A 137 19.54 -31.75 10.37
CA ARG A 137 19.25 -33.14 10.79
C ARG A 137 17.86 -33.65 10.36
N LEU A 138 16.91 -32.77 10.04
CA LEU A 138 15.58 -33.17 9.60
C LEU A 138 15.50 -33.50 8.11
N GLY A 139 16.44 -33.00 7.29
CA GLY A 139 16.44 -33.22 5.85
C GLY A 139 17.06 -32.07 5.06
N LYS A 140 16.82 -32.06 3.75
CA LYS A 140 17.40 -31.13 2.78
C LYS A 140 16.34 -30.51 1.87
N PHE A 141 16.34 -29.19 1.75
CA PHE A 141 15.65 -28.45 0.70
C PHE A 141 16.53 -28.37 -0.55
N ARG A 142 15.90 -28.56 -1.72
CA ARG A 142 16.47 -28.28 -3.03
C ARG A 142 15.41 -27.57 -3.86
N LEU A 143 15.60 -26.27 -4.06
CA LEU A 143 14.65 -25.40 -4.74
C LEU A 143 15.34 -24.65 -5.88
N GLU A 144 14.57 -24.32 -6.90
CA GLU A 144 14.98 -23.50 -8.03
C GLU A 144 14.16 -22.22 -8.08
N GLY A 145 14.74 -21.16 -8.63
CA GLY A 145 14.05 -19.89 -8.81
C GLY A 145 12.83 -20.05 -9.71
N SER A 146 11.69 -19.53 -9.25
CA SER A 146 10.40 -19.65 -9.93
C SER A 146 9.88 -18.29 -10.36
N PHE A 147 9.18 -18.24 -11.50
CA PHE A 147 8.65 -17.02 -12.08
C PHE A 147 7.15 -17.16 -12.32
N ARG A 148 6.33 -16.92 -11.29
CA ARG A 148 4.87 -16.91 -11.43
C ARG A 148 4.38 -15.65 -12.14
N ARG A 149 3.55 -15.80 -13.17
CA ARG A 149 2.81 -14.69 -13.78
C ARG A 149 1.34 -14.78 -13.39
N SER A 150 0.69 -13.63 -13.29
CA SER A 150 -0.76 -13.63 -13.13
C SER A 150 -1.43 -14.21 -14.38
N PRO A 151 -2.46 -15.06 -14.24
CA PRO A 151 -3.22 -15.56 -15.38
C PRO A 151 -4.02 -14.47 -16.11
N THR A 152 -4.22 -13.30 -15.49
CA THR A 152 -4.90 -12.15 -16.10
C THR A 152 -3.92 -11.04 -16.54
N GLU A 153 -2.60 -11.25 -16.44
CA GLU A 153 -1.61 -10.30 -16.97
C GLU A 153 -1.75 -10.15 -18.49
N GLY A 154 -1.83 -8.92 -18.99
CA GLY A 154 -2.04 -8.59 -20.39
C GLY A 154 -3.45 -8.90 -20.90
N GLN A 155 -4.42 -9.13 -20.01
CA GLN A 155 -5.78 -9.47 -20.42
C GLN A 155 -6.39 -8.31 -21.22
N LYS A 156 -6.81 -8.63 -22.44
CA LYS A 156 -7.46 -7.66 -23.32
C LYS A 156 -8.84 -7.27 -22.77
N PRO A 157 -9.24 -5.99 -22.90
CA PRO A 157 -10.57 -5.56 -22.55
C PRO A 157 -11.62 -6.38 -23.33
N PRO A 158 -12.69 -6.87 -22.68
CA PRO A 158 -13.80 -7.51 -23.39
C PRO A 158 -14.55 -6.49 -24.25
N ALA A 159 -15.36 -6.99 -25.20
CA ALA A 159 -16.20 -6.13 -26.02
C ALA A 159 -17.14 -5.27 -25.14
N GLY A 160 -17.19 -3.97 -25.43
CA GLY A 160 -18.00 -3.00 -24.67
C GLY A 160 -17.37 -2.50 -23.36
N ALA A 161 -16.14 -2.91 -23.02
CA ALA A 161 -15.43 -2.34 -21.89
C ALA A 161 -15.03 -0.88 -22.14
N VAL A 162 -15.07 -0.08 -21.06
CA VAL A 162 -14.47 1.25 -21.02
C VAL A 162 -12.97 1.08 -20.77
N VAL A 163 -12.14 1.53 -21.70
CA VAL A 163 -10.68 1.49 -21.58
C VAL A 163 -10.20 2.80 -20.97
N LEU A 164 -9.68 2.74 -19.75
CA LEU A 164 -9.21 3.91 -18.99
C LEU A 164 -7.72 4.17 -19.21
N LEU A 165 -6.92 3.12 -19.33
CA LEU A 165 -5.50 3.20 -19.66
C LEU A 165 -5.18 2.13 -20.70
N PRO A 166 -5.15 2.49 -21.99
CA PRO A 166 -4.85 1.52 -23.05
C PRO A 166 -3.43 1.01 -22.88
N PHE A 167 -3.24 -0.29 -23.11
CA PHE A 167 -1.93 -0.93 -23.02
C PHE A 167 -1.55 -1.54 -24.36
N GLU A 168 -0.40 -1.11 -24.87
CA GLU A 168 0.32 -1.75 -25.95
C GLU A 168 1.80 -1.76 -25.56
N GLU A 169 2.42 -2.93 -25.61
CA GLU A 169 3.82 -3.07 -25.23
C GLU A 169 4.71 -2.22 -26.15
N GLY A 170 5.65 -1.48 -25.56
CA GLY A 170 6.55 -0.59 -26.30
C GLY A 170 5.93 0.76 -26.71
N LYS A 171 4.70 1.08 -26.29
CA LYS A 171 4.05 2.36 -26.62
C LYS A 171 3.58 3.11 -25.37
N PRO A 172 4.02 4.37 -25.17
CA PRO A 172 3.53 5.23 -24.11
C PRO A 172 1.98 5.31 -24.09
N PRO A 173 1.33 5.07 -22.94
CA PRO A 173 -0.14 5.10 -22.88
C PRO A 173 -0.67 6.54 -22.83
N SER A 174 -1.94 6.70 -23.22
CA SER A 174 -2.66 7.98 -23.09
C SER A 174 -3.41 8.06 -21.76
N LEU A 175 -3.30 9.21 -21.08
CA LEU A 175 -4.04 9.51 -19.85
C LEU A 175 -5.31 10.34 -20.09
N ALA A 176 -5.85 10.36 -21.31
CA ALA A 176 -7.01 11.21 -21.65
C ALA A 176 -8.24 10.97 -20.75
N ALA A 177 -8.45 9.73 -20.29
CA ALA A 177 -9.54 9.37 -19.38
C ALA A 177 -9.32 9.86 -17.93
N TRP A 178 -8.15 10.42 -17.62
CA TRP A 178 -7.73 10.79 -16.28
C TRP A 178 -7.54 12.30 -16.12
N ALA A 179 -7.72 12.74 -14.88
CA ALA A 179 -7.49 14.09 -14.41
C ALA A 179 -6.78 14.06 -13.05
N ASN A 180 -6.13 15.16 -12.67
CA ASN A 180 -5.76 15.36 -11.27
C ASN A 180 -7.01 15.63 -10.41
N MET A 181 -6.83 15.73 -9.09
CA MET A 181 -7.95 15.98 -8.17
C MET A 181 -8.63 17.36 -8.34
N LYS A 182 -8.08 18.25 -9.17
CA LYS A 182 -8.68 19.55 -9.54
C LYS A 182 -9.41 19.52 -10.89
N GLY A 183 -9.42 18.38 -11.59
CA GLY A 183 -10.07 18.22 -12.90
C GLY A 183 -9.17 18.56 -14.10
N GLU A 184 -7.94 19.01 -13.86
CA GLU A 184 -6.94 19.32 -14.89
C GLU A 184 -6.31 18.02 -15.44
N PRO A 185 -5.61 18.03 -16.58
CA PRO A 185 -4.93 16.84 -17.11
C PRO A 185 -4.04 16.14 -16.06
N ALA A 186 -4.14 14.80 -16.01
CA ALA A 186 -3.22 13.98 -15.21
C ALA A 186 -1.82 14.01 -15.83
N LEU A 187 -0.78 14.15 -14.99
CA LEU A 187 0.61 14.34 -15.41
C LEU A 187 1.54 13.21 -14.97
N TRP A 188 0.99 12.05 -14.62
CA TRP A 188 1.78 10.86 -14.31
C TRP A 188 2.59 10.47 -15.56
N PRO A 189 3.94 10.39 -15.49
CA PRO A 189 4.77 10.21 -16.67
C PRO A 189 4.52 8.86 -17.34
N PRO A 190 4.16 8.81 -18.64
CA PRO A 190 4.11 7.57 -19.38
C PRO A 190 5.53 7.00 -19.58
N GLN A 191 5.63 5.69 -19.67
CA GLN A 191 6.87 4.93 -19.80
C GLN A 191 6.89 4.16 -21.12
N ASP A 192 8.09 3.83 -21.61
CA ASP A 192 8.26 3.10 -22.87
C ASP A 192 7.70 1.66 -22.80
N ASP A 193 7.57 1.08 -21.61
CA ASP A 193 7.00 -0.25 -21.39
C ASP A 193 5.45 -0.29 -21.44
N GLY A 194 4.81 0.82 -21.83
CA GLY A 194 3.36 0.95 -21.90
C GLY A 194 2.68 1.24 -20.56
N SER A 195 3.45 1.53 -19.51
CA SER A 195 2.92 1.91 -18.20
C SER A 195 2.93 3.42 -17.93
N ILE A 196 2.32 3.81 -16.82
CA ILE A 196 2.45 5.14 -16.21
C ILE A 196 3.12 5.02 -14.85
N LEU A 197 3.96 5.99 -14.53
CA LEU A 197 4.63 6.10 -13.22
C LEU A 197 3.83 7.02 -12.30
N VAL A 198 3.53 6.55 -11.08
CA VAL A 198 2.89 7.35 -10.03
C VAL A 198 3.76 8.56 -9.68
N ARG A 199 3.27 9.77 -9.96
CA ARG A 199 3.96 11.02 -9.59
C ARG A 199 3.08 12.27 -9.72
N GLY A 200 3.07 13.11 -8.68
CA GLY A 200 2.50 14.46 -8.77
C GLY A 200 1.07 14.57 -8.23
N GLY A 201 0.73 13.72 -7.26
CA GLY A 201 -0.56 13.68 -6.59
C GLY A 201 -1.50 12.63 -7.18
N ASN A 202 -2.59 12.35 -6.45
CA ASN A 202 -3.62 11.41 -6.87
C ASN A 202 -4.23 11.82 -8.22
N ILE A 203 -4.62 10.82 -9.00
CA ILE A 203 -5.39 11.01 -10.23
C ILE A 203 -6.72 10.30 -10.12
N GLN A 204 -7.71 10.79 -10.85
CA GLN A 204 -9.04 10.20 -10.90
C GLN A 204 -9.56 10.17 -12.34
N THR A 205 -10.48 9.25 -12.62
CA THR A 205 -11.16 9.21 -13.91
C THR A 205 -12.01 10.46 -14.10
N ARG A 206 -12.14 10.91 -15.35
CA ARG A 206 -13.05 12.00 -15.71
C ARG A 206 -14.52 11.57 -15.62
N GLN A 207 -14.78 10.32 -15.98
CA GLN A 207 -16.10 9.69 -15.87
C GLN A 207 -16.31 9.17 -14.44
N GLU A 208 -17.56 9.23 -13.99
CA GLU A 208 -18.02 8.64 -12.74
C GLU A 208 -18.64 7.26 -13.00
N PHE A 209 -18.46 6.33 -12.07
CA PHE A 209 -18.92 4.95 -12.23
C PHE A 209 -19.75 4.48 -11.02
N GLY A 210 -20.79 3.70 -11.30
CA GLY A 210 -21.58 2.97 -10.32
C GLY A 210 -20.93 1.62 -9.99
N SER A 211 -21.71 0.54 -10.08
CA SER A 211 -21.18 -0.81 -9.98
C SER A 211 -20.35 -1.19 -11.20
N ILE A 212 -19.18 -1.77 -10.98
CA ILE A 212 -18.23 -2.12 -12.05
C ILE A 212 -17.54 -3.46 -11.81
N ARG A 213 -17.09 -4.07 -12.91
CA ARG A 213 -15.97 -5.01 -12.92
C ARG A 213 -14.75 -4.32 -13.51
N LEU A 214 -13.72 -4.13 -12.70
CA LEU A 214 -12.47 -3.45 -13.03
C LEU A 214 -11.35 -4.48 -13.20
N HIS A 215 -10.55 -4.29 -14.23
CA HIS A 215 -9.23 -4.90 -14.38
C HIS A 215 -8.16 -3.81 -14.37
N LEU A 216 -7.06 -4.07 -13.68
CA LEU A 216 -5.86 -3.23 -13.74
C LEU A 216 -4.61 -4.06 -13.46
N GLU A 217 -3.49 -3.56 -13.97
CA GLU A 217 -2.17 -4.10 -13.67
C GLU A 217 -1.32 -3.05 -12.96
N PHE A 218 -0.56 -3.50 -11.97
CA PHE A 218 0.34 -2.65 -11.20
C PHE A 218 1.67 -3.34 -10.93
N ARG A 219 2.73 -2.55 -10.75
CA ARG A 219 4.09 -3.02 -10.45
C ARG A 219 4.64 -2.21 -9.29
N CYS A 220 4.86 -2.86 -8.16
CA CYS A 220 5.54 -2.24 -7.02
C CYS A 220 7.04 -2.12 -7.31
N PRO A 221 7.70 -1.01 -6.92
CA PRO A 221 9.14 -0.84 -7.10
C PRO A 221 9.94 -1.74 -6.16
N TYR A 222 11.16 -2.12 -6.56
CA TYR A 222 12.10 -2.79 -5.68
C TYR A 222 12.69 -1.76 -4.68
N MET A 223 12.30 -1.88 -3.40
CA MET A 223 12.68 -0.96 -2.32
C MET A 223 13.05 -1.73 -1.04
N PRO A 224 14.12 -2.53 -1.07
CA PRO A 224 14.42 -3.53 -0.03
C PRO A 224 14.75 -2.90 1.33
N ALA A 225 15.16 -1.63 1.38
CA ALA A 225 15.39 -0.91 2.63
C ALA A 225 14.12 -0.28 3.25
N ALA A 226 13.05 -0.13 2.46
CA ALA A 226 11.79 0.47 2.93
C ALA A 226 10.94 -0.53 3.72
N ARG A 227 10.07 -0.03 4.60
CA ARG A 227 9.23 -0.85 5.48
C ARG A 227 7.83 -0.28 5.61
N GLY A 228 6.86 -1.15 5.91
CA GLY A 228 5.46 -0.80 6.12
C GLY A 228 4.90 0.03 4.97
N GLN A 229 4.10 1.04 5.30
CA GLN A 229 3.42 1.93 4.35
C GLN A 229 4.37 2.81 3.50
N ALA A 230 5.68 2.75 3.72
CA ALA A 230 6.67 3.42 2.86
C ALA A 230 7.27 2.49 1.78
N ARG A 231 6.87 1.20 1.74
CA ARG A 231 7.42 0.20 0.84
C ARG A 231 6.50 0.00 -0.37
N GLY A 232 6.62 0.85 -1.38
CA GLY A 232 5.87 0.71 -2.64
C GLY A 232 4.37 0.96 -2.52
N ASN A 233 3.96 1.93 -1.69
CA ASN A 233 2.56 2.21 -1.40
C ASN A 233 1.87 3.06 -2.48
N SER A 234 0.66 2.66 -2.86
CA SER A 234 -0.34 3.36 -3.66
C SER A 234 -1.71 2.76 -3.31
N GLY A 235 -2.76 3.04 -4.07
CA GLY A 235 -4.08 2.47 -3.76
C GLY A 235 -5.06 2.66 -4.91
N VAL A 236 -6.02 1.75 -5.01
CA VAL A 236 -7.09 1.77 -6.01
C VAL A 236 -8.41 2.03 -5.29
N TYR A 237 -8.95 3.24 -5.44
CA TYR A 237 -10.12 3.69 -4.72
C TYR A 237 -11.35 3.66 -5.62
N GLN A 238 -12.24 2.71 -5.36
CA GLN A 238 -13.56 2.67 -6.00
C GLN A 238 -14.37 3.89 -5.54
N GLN A 239 -15.00 4.59 -6.49
CA GLN A 239 -15.75 5.82 -6.21
C GLN A 239 -14.95 6.88 -5.41
N SER A 240 -13.62 6.90 -5.60
CA SER A 240 -12.63 7.72 -4.89
C SER A 240 -12.67 7.56 -3.36
N ARG A 241 -13.27 6.49 -2.84
CA ARG A 241 -13.61 6.34 -1.42
C ARG A 241 -13.30 4.97 -0.81
N TYR A 242 -13.31 3.90 -1.61
CA TYR A 242 -13.19 2.53 -1.10
C TYR A 242 -11.92 1.90 -1.64
N GLU A 243 -10.88 1.90 -0.82
CA GLU A 243 -9.54 1.47 -1.21
C GLU A 243 -9.39 -0.06 -1.22
N CYS A 244 -8.92 -0.57 -2.35
CA CYS A 244 -8.14 -1.79 -2.40
C CYS A 244 -6.64 -1.41 -2.42
N GLN A 245 -5.93 -1.83 -1.39
CA GLN A 245 -4.57 -1.37 -1.09
C GLN A 245 -3.53 -1.89 -2.10
N VAL A 246 -2.61 -1.03 -2.55
CA VAL A 246 -1.44 -1.42 -3.35
C VAL A 246 -0.17 -1.20 -2.53
N LEU A 247 0.57 -2.28 -2.25
CA LEU A 247 1.79 -2.22 -1.44
C LEU A 247 2.77 -3.32 -1.86
N ASP A 248 4.08 -3.12 -1.67
CA ASP A 248 5.03 -4.24 -1.72
C ASP A 248 4.93 -5.04 -0.41
N SER A 249 4.04 -6.02 -0.41
CA SER A 249 3.79 -6.93 0.71
C SER A 249 4.39 -8.33 0.48
N PHE A 250 5.35 -8.48 -0.44
CA PHE A 250 5.97 -9.77 -0.71
C PHE A 250 6.65 -10.34 0.55
N GLY A 251 6.30 -11.58 0.90
CA GLY A 251 6.82 -12.25 2.10
C GLY A 251 6.25 -11.74 3.43
N LEU A 252 5.16 -10.95 3.41
CA LEU A 252 4.43 -10.49 4.60
C LEU A 252 3.10 -11.24 4.76
N ALA A 253 2.64 -11.34 6.00
CA ALA A 253 1.32 -11.86 6.32
C ALA A 253 0.23 -10.88 5.85
N PRO A 254 -0.92 -11.38 5.35
CA PRO A 254 -2.00 -10.50 4.91
C PRO A 254 -2.58 -9.72 6.09
N LYS A 255 -2.81 -8.42 5.88
CA LYS A 255 -3.52 -7.51 6.80
C LYS A 255 -4.40 -6.58 5.97
N ASP A 256 -5.32 -5.89 6.64
CA ASP A 256 -6.23 -4.94 6.01
C ASP A 256 -5.52 -3.74 5.35
N ASN A 257 -4.30 -3.41 5.79
CA ASN A 257 -3.46 -2.35 5.23
C ASN A 257 -2.26 -2.84 4.41
N GLU A 258 -2.19 -4.14 4.13
CA GLU A 258 -1.21 -4.75 3.22
C GLU A 258 -1.84 -4.94 1.83
N CYS A 259 -1.04 -5.27 0.81
CA CYS A 259 -1.49 -5.37 -0.58
C CYS A 259 -2.73 -6.27 -0.72
N GLY A 260 -3.77 -5.75 -1.37
CA GLY A 260 -5.06 -6.41 -1.57
C GLY A 260 -6.03 -6.24 -0.41
N GLY A 261 -5.59 -5.68 0.73
CA GLY A 261 -6.46 -5.33 1.84
C GLY A 261 -7.50 -4.30 1.44
N ILE A 262 -8.71 -4.44 1.99
CA ILE A 262 -9.69 -3.36 1.95
C ILE A 262 -9.39 -2.51 3.16
N TYR A 263 -8.82 -1.32 2.93
CA TYR A 263 -8.06 -0.60 3.95
C TYR A 263 -8.90 -0.28 5.19
N SER A 264 -8.43 -0.75 6.37
CA SER A 264 -9.14 -0.65 7.67
C SER A 264 -10.47 -1.39 7.77
N VAL A 265 -10.81 -2.25 6.80
CA VAL A 265 -12.07 -2.99 6.74
C VAL A 265 -11.83 -4.50 6.79
N SER A 266 -10.97 -5.03 5.93
CA SER A 266 -10.80 -6.48 5.82
C SER A 266 -9.41 -6.87 5.30
N ALA A 267 -8.78 -7.80 6.00
CA ALA A 267 -7.55 -8.45 5.56
C ALA A 267 -7.84 -9.48 4.44
N PRO A 268 -6.98 -9.59 3.43
CA PRO A 268 -7.04 -10.65 2.42
C PRO A 268 -7.10 -12.04 3.07
N LYS A 269 -7.89 -12.98 2.51
CA LYS A 269 -7.91 -14.38 2.95
C LYS A 269 -6.52 -15.04 2.88
N THR A 270 -5.72 -14.64 1.89
CA THR A 270 -4.33 -15.08 1.72
C THR A 270 -3.50 -13.96 1.10
N SER A 271 -2.19 -14.00 1.31
CA SER A 271 -1.27 -13.12 0.57
C SER A 271 -1.08 -13.67 -0.85
N ALA A 272 -1.34 -12.84 -1.85
CA ALA A 272 -1.17 -13.19 -3.26
C ALA A 272 -0.09 -12.33 -3.95
N SER A 273 0.67 -11.55 -3.17
CA SER A 273 1.71 -10.66 -3.69
C SER A 273 2.85 -11.44 -4.36
N LEU A 274 3.21 -11.03 -5.56
CA LEU A 274 4.43 -11.41 -6.25
C LEU A 274 5.60 -10.53 -5.75
N PRO A 275 6.86 -10.96 -5.96
CA PRO A 275 8.02 -10.11 -5.70
C PRO A 275 7.89 -8.73 -6.38
N PRO A 276 8.38 -7.64 -5.76
CA PRO A 276 8.39 -6.32 -6.41
C PRO A 276 9.19 -6.37 -7.72
N GLY A 277 8.89 -5.44 -8.61
CA GLY A 277 9.39 -5.44 -9.98
C GLY A 277 8.59 -6.35 -10.92
N ARG A 278 7.59 -7.08 -10.41
CA ARG A 278 6.69 -7.93 -11.19
C ARG A 278 5.33 -7.27 -11.39
N TRP A 279 4.74 -7.49 -12.56
CA TRP A 279 3.37 -7.09 -12.80
C TRP A 279 2.41 -7.96 -12.00
N GLN A 280 1.50 -7.28 -11.32
CA GLN A 280 0.42 -7.86 -10.54
C GLN A 280 -0.90 -7.42 -11.14
N THR A 281 -1.94 -8.23 -10.99
CA THR A 281 -3.28 -7.88 -11.47
C THR A 281 -4.28 -7.80 -10.34
N TYR A 282 -5.17 -6.82 -10.44
CA TYR A 282 -6.43 -6.84 -9.73
C TYR A 282 -7.59 -6.98 -10.71
N ASP A 283 -8.46 -7.94 -10.40
CA ASP A 283 -9.78 -8.08 -10.99
C ASP A 283 -10.80 -7.84 -9.87
N ILE A 284 -11.37 -6.63 -9.85
CA ILE A 284 -12.25 -6.15 -8.78
C ILE A 284 -13.68 -6.12 -9.29
N THR A 285 -14.58 -6.81 -8.61
CA THR A 285 -16.02 -6.58 -8.76
C THR A 285 -16.48 -5.71 -7.60
N PHE A 286 -16.91 -4.49 -7.91
CA PHE A 286 -17.41 -3.51 -6.96
C PHE A 286 -18.90 -3.26 -7.23
N LYS A 287 -19.74 -3.53 -6.23
CA LYS A 287 -21.14 -3.09 -6.24
C LYS A 287 -21.24 -1.82 -5.43
N ALA A 288 -21.77 -0.79 -6.07
CA ALA A 288 -21.86 0.53 -5.48
C ALA A 288 -22.80 0.55 -4.27
N PRO A 289 -22.53 1.41 -3.27
CA PRO A 289 -23.43 1.59 -2.14
C PRO A 289 -24.73 2.27 -2.61
N LYS A 290 -25.83 2.01 -1.89
CA LYS A 290 -27.01 2.88 -1.99
C LYS A 290 -26.86 4.03 -1.01
N VAL A 291 -27.16 5.23 -1.47
CA VAL A 291 -26.94 6.47 -0.71
C VAL A 291 -28.25 7.24 -0.60
N ALA A 292 -28.59 7.68 0.61
CA ALA A 292 -29.67 8.62 0.88
C ALA A 292 -29.12 9.79 1.71
N ASP A 293 -29.40 11.03 1.29
CA ASP A 293 -28.94 12.26 1.96
C ASP A 293 -27.44 12.28 2.26
N GLY A 294 -26.63 11.74 1.34
CA GLY A 294 -25.18 11.66 1.48
C GLY A 294 -24.67 10.61 2.48
N LYS A 295 -25.54 9.72 2.96
CA LYS A 295 -25.20 8.61 3.86
C LYS A 295 -25.44 7.26 3.19
N ILE A 296 -24.58 6.30 3.51
CA ILE A 296 -24.72 4.92 3.04
C ILE A 296 -25.92 4.29 3.75
N VAL A 297 -26.90 3.82 2.96
CA VAL A 297 -28.07 3.05 3.45
C VAL A 297 -27.98 1.57 3.09
N GLU A 298 -27.22 1.23 2.05
CA GLU A 298 -26.79 -0.14 1.75
C GLU A 298 -25.29 -0.11 1.46
N PRO A 299 -24.48 -0.94 2.14
CA PRO A 299 -23.02 -0.91 1.99
C PRO A 299 -22.61 -1.30 0.57
N ALA A 300 -21.45 -0.79 0.16
CA ALA A 300 -20.82 -1.30 -1.04
C ALA A 300 -20.37 -2.75 -0.82
N LEU A 301 -20.27 -3.53 -1.89
CA LEU A 301 -19.69 -4.87 -1.86
C LEU A 301 -18.45 -4.94 -2.74
N MET A 302 -17.37 -5.51 -2.22
CA MET A 302 -16.12 -5.68 -2.95
C MET A 302 -15.67 -7.13 -2.96
N THR A 303 -15.49 -7.67 -4.18
CA THR A 303 -14.83 -8.94 -4.45
C THR A 303 -13.54 -8.62 -5.19
N VAL A 304 -12.41 -9.19 -4.74
CA VAL A 304 -11.09 -8.91 -5.30
C VAL A 304 -10.40 -10.22 -5.60
N LEU A 305 -9.96 -10.38 -6.84
CA LEU A 305 -8.96 -11.37 -7.22
C LEU A 305 -7.62 -10.64 -7.38
N HIS A 306 -6.58 -11.14 -6.72
CA HIS A 306 -5.21 -10.67 -6.84
C HIS A 306 -4.38 -11.75 -7.51
N ASN A 307 -3.84 -11.47 -8.69
CA ASN A 307 -3.11 -12.45 -9.50
C ASN A 307 -3.93 -13.73 -9.76
N GLY A 308 -5.23 -13.58 -10.01
CA GLY A 308 -6.18 -14.68 -10.22
C GLY A 308 -6.64 -15.43 -8.95
N ILE A 309 -6.14 -15.06 -7.76
CA ILE A 309 -6.51 -15.67 -6.48
C ILE A 309 -7.61 -14.84 -5.83
N GLU A 310 -8.78 -15.43 -5.52
CA GLU A 310 -9.84 -14.75 -4.78
C GLU A 310 -9.39 -14.46 -3.34
N ILE A 311 -9.06 -13.20 -3.06
CA ILE A 311 -8.63 -12.75 -1.74
C ILE A 311 -9.75 -12.12 -0.92
N HIS A 312 -10.81 -11.63 -1.59
CA HIS A 312 -12.03 -11.09 -0.99
C HIS A 312 -13.25 -11.54 -1.77
N LYS A 313 -14.35 -11.81 -1.06
CA LYS A 313 -15.65 -12.17 -1.68
C LYS A 313 -16.79 -11.43 -0.98
N ASP A 314 -17.44 -10.55 -1.73
CA ASP A 314 -18.59 -9.74 -1.32
C ASP A 314 -18.41 -9.08 0.06
N VAL A 315 -17.21 -8.52 0.31
CA VAL A 315 -16.92 -7.82 1.56
C VAL A 315 -17.74 -6.54 1.61
N LYS A 316 -18.51 -6.37 2.70
CA LYS A 316 -19.28 -5.15 2.96
C LYS A 316 -18.36 -4.02 3.36
N VAL A 317 -18.53 -2.87 2.72
CA VAL A 317 -17.83 -1.63 3.04
C VAL A 317 -18.89 -0.56 3.30
N ASP A 318 -19.09 -0.25 4.58
CA ASP A 318 -20.17 0.63 5.07
C ASP A 318 -19.70 2.05 5.41
N HIS A 319 -18.42 2.35 5.20
CA HIS A 319 -17.82 3.67 5.42
C HIS A 319 -16.72 3.96 4.39
N VAL A 320 -16.35 5.23 4.26
CA VAL A 320 -15.22 5.67 3.43
C VAL A 320 -13.92 5.20 4.07
N THR A 321 -13.05 4.54 3.30
CA THR A 321 -11.75 4.07 3.82
C THR A 321 -10.81 5.25 4.05
N THR A 322 -9.72 5.00 4.79
CA THR A 322 -8.69 6.01 5.06
C THR A 322 -8.21 6.67 3.76
N ALA A 323 -7.97 8.00 3.80
CA ALA A 323 -7.54 8.81 2.65
C ALA A 323 -8.48 8.83 1.43
N GLY A 324 -9.67 8.23 1.53
CA GLY A 324 -10.75 8.41 0.55
C GLY A 324 -11.30 9.85 0.60
N VAL A 325 -11.91 10.29 -0.51
CA VAL A 325 -12.56 11.60 -0.59
C VAL A 325 -13.63 11.69 0.50
N GLY A 326 -13.56 12.71 1.35
CA GLY A 326 -14.47 12.91 2.48
C GLY A 326 -15.82 13.54 2.10
N GLY A 327 -16.55 14.02 3.12
CA GLY A 327 -17.85 14.68 2.94
C GLY A 327 -19.00 13.72 2.56
N PRO A 328 -20.17 14.26 2.19
CA PRO A 328 -21.33 13.47 1.80
C PRO A 328 -20.97 12.45 0.72
N VAL A 329 -21.37 11.18 0.92
CA VAL A 329 -21.12 10.12 -0.04
C VAL A 329 -21.93 10.38 -1.31
N LYS A 330 -21.32 10.14 -2.47
CA LYS A 330 -21.96 10.19 -3.78
C LYS A 330 -21.69 8.88 -4.49
N SER A 331 -22.70 8.36 -5.18
CA SER A 331 -22.64 7.17 -6.00
C SER A 331 -23.58 7.41 -7.18
N PRO A 332 -23.10 7.41 -8.45
CA PRO A 332 -21.74 7.11 -8.89
C PRO A 332 -20.69 8.16 -8.48
N ALA A 333 -19.39 7.81 -8.62
CA ALA A 333 -18.25 8.73 -8.46
C ALA A 333 -17.01 8.20 -9.23
N PRO A 334 -15.94 9.01 -9.41
CA PRO A 334 -14.74 8.58 -10.14
C PRO A 334 -13.99 7.39 -9.52
N LEU A 335 -13.22 6.66 -10.32
CA LEU A 335 -12.15 5.77 -9.83
C LEU A 335 -10.92 6.63 -9.54
N MET A 336 -10.24 6.44 -8.41
CA MET A 336 -9.00 7.18 -8.07
C MET A 336 -7.82 6.23 -7.87
N LEU A 337 -6.64 6.66 -8.35
CA LEU A 337 -5.35 6.04 -8.05
C LEU A 337 -4.53 6.98 -7.16
N GLN A 338 -3.95 6.42 -6.10
CA GLN A 338 -3.25 7.19 -5.07
C GLN A 338 -1.77 7.42 -5.42
N ASP A 339 -1.29 8.64 -5.21
CA ASP A 339 0.13 8.96 -5.08
C ASP A 339 0.49 9.05 -3.59
N HIS A 340 1.19 8.03 -3.08
CA HIS A 340 1.73 8.01 -1.72
C HIS A 340 3.25 8.28 -1.70
N GLY A 341 3.78 8.90 -2.77
CA GLY A 341 5.20 9.23 -2.92
C GLY A 341 6.09 8.05 -3.31
N ASN A 342 5.54 6.89 -3.69
CA ASN A 342 6.31 5.74 -4.13
C ASN A 342 6.20 5.54 -5.65
N PRO A 343 7.27 5.08 -6.33
CA PRO A 343 7.31 4.90 -7.77
C PRO A 343 6.60 3.61 -8.24
N VAL A 344 5.37 3.41 -7.81
CA VAL A 344 4.49 2.35 -8.34
C VAL A 344 4.17 2.66 -9.81
N ARG A 345 4.01 1.62 -10.62
CA ARG A 345 3.57 1.76 -12.01
C ARG A 345 2.23 1.09 -12.23
N PHE A 346 1.43 1.63 -13.16
CA PHE A 346 0.17 1.05 -13.58
C PHE A 346 0.11 0.88 -15.10
N ARG A 347 -0.58 -0.15 -15.58
CA ARG A 347 -0.89 -0.35 -17.01
C ARG A 347 -2.22 -1.10 -17.16
N ASN A 348 -2.72 -1.16 -18.39
CA ASN A 348 -3.86 -1.99 -18.80
C ASN A 348 -5.07 -1.86 -17.87
N ILE A 349 -5.67 -0.67 -17.82
CA ILE A 349 -6.82 -0.40 -16.96
C ILE A 349 -8.08 -0.30 -17.81
N TRP A 350 -9.04 -1.17 -17.54
CA TRP A 350 -10.34 -1.17 -18.19
C TRP A 350 -11.42 -1.68 -17.26
N LEU A 351 -12.67 -1.31 -17.52
CA LEU A 351 -13.81 -1.73 -16.72
C LEU A 351 -15.04 -2.03 -17.56
N VAL A 352 -15.98 -2.77 -16.96
CA VAL A 352 -17.32 -3.01 -17.47
C VAL A 352 -18.32 -2.56 -16.42
N GLU A 353 -19.25 -1.69 -16.79
CA GLU A 353 -20.34 -1.27 -15.92
C GLU A 353 -21.33 -2.44 -15.71
N LEU A 354 -21.73 -2.65 -14.47
CA LEU A 354 -22.67 -3.69 -14.09
C LEU A 354 -24.07 -3.08 -14.00
N LYS A 355 -25.09 -3.87 -14.38
CA LYS A 355 -26.48 -3.49 -14.15
C LYS A 355 -26.82 -3.76 -12.70
N ASP A 356 -27.27 -2.72 -12.00
CA ASP A 356 -27.72 -2.76 -10.61
C ASP A 356 -29.11 -3.39 -10.44
#